data_AF-A0A2D9EYA2-F1
#
_entry.id   AF-A0A2D9EYA2-F1
#
_cell.length_a   1.000
_cell.length_b   1.000
_cell.length_c   1.000
_cell.angle_alpha   90.00
_cell.angle_beta   90.00
_cell.angle_gamma   90.00
#
_symmetry.space_group_name_H-M   'P 1'
#
loop_
_entity.id
_entity.type
_entity.pdbx_description
1 polymer ?
#
loop_
_entity_poly.entity_id
_entity_poly.type
_entity_poly.pdbx_seq_one_letter_code
_entity_poly.pdbx_strand_id
1 'polypeptide(L)'
;MPRLNQTTAWKFFVDWCHKRGLKPLPANPWTVAAYARWCETHHRYQTIVNIVKAIAKEHMRKSRKRPDRHPLVTRTLNLIAQRQEEQEIDKTQAAALFREEDFTAAPPAKAETEAEATAASRVQREVQTRTQDAAQGIRRALRATPKLVSRRPSMT
;
A
#
# COMPACT_ATOMS: atom_id res chain seq x y z
N MET A 1 2.79 15.15 -14.13
CA MET A 1 4.22 14.79 -14.21
C MET A 1 4.57 14.45 -15.66
N PRO A 2 5.56 15.11 -16.28
CA PRO A 2 5.96 14.85 -17.65
C PRO A 2 6.48 13.42 -17.83
N ARG A 3 6.22 12.83 -18.99
CA ARG A 3 6.75 11.51 -19.35
C ARG A 3 8.28 11.59 -19.37
N LEU A 4 8.96 10.70 -18.66
CA LEU A 4 10.42 10.62 -18.69
C LEU A 4 10.87 10.15 -20.08
N ASN A 5 11.73 10.94 -20.72
CA ASN A 5 12.39 10.56 -21.98
C ASN A 5 13.20 9.27 -21.77
N GLN A 6 13.23 8.39 -22.78
CA GLN A 6 13.89 7.08 -22.71
C GLN A 6 15.37 7.19 -22.30
N THR A 7 16.10 8.16 -22.86
CA THR A 7 17.52 8.41 -22.57
C THR A 7 17.73 8.85 -21.13
N THR A 8 16.86 9.71 -20.61
CA THR A 8 16.90 10.19 -19.22
C THR A 8 16.59 9.06 -18.23
N ALA A 9 15.57 8.24 -18.50
CA ALA A 9 15.22 7.09 -17.68
C ALA A 9 16.38 6.07 -17.57
N TRP A 10 17.09 5.83 -18.68
CA TRP A 10 18.27 4.99 -18.69
C TRP A 10 19.43 5.58 -17.87
N LYS A 11 19.74 6.87 -18.03
CA LYS A 11 20.80 7.54 -17.25
C LYS A 11 20.55 7.45 -15.75
N PHE A 12 19.34 7.75 -15.30
CA PHE A 12 18.97 7.62 -13.88
C PHE A 12 19.12 6.19 -13.35
N PHE A 13 18.75 5.18 -14.15
CA PHE A 13 18.95 3.79 -13.77
C PHE A 13 20.44 3.42 -13.66
N VAL A 14 21.27 3.89 -14.58
CA VAL A 14 22.73 3.68 -14.55
C VAL A 14 23.34 4.32 -13.30
N ASP A 15 23.00 5.58 -13.03
CA ASP A 15 23.49 6.29 -11.84
C ASP A 15 23.04 5.60 -10.55
N TRP A 16 21.79 5.14 -10.51
CA TRP A 16 21.27 4.39 -9.37
C TRP A 16 21.99 3.06 -9.17
N CYS A 17 22.34 2.36 -10.26
CA CYS A 17 23.15 1.13 -10.20
C CYS A 17 24.55 1.42 -9.66
N HIS A 18 25.24 2.43 -10.19
CA HIS A 18 26.60 2.79 -9.77
C HIS A 18 26.67 3.20 -8.30
N LYS A 19 25.71 3.99 -7.81
CA LYS A 19 25.61 4.37 -6.39
C LYS A 19 25.46 3.17 -5.45
N ARG A 20 25.03 2.02 -5.96
CA ARG A 20 24.81 0.78 -5.21
C ARG A 20 25.83 -0.32 -5.54
N GLY A 21 26.86 -0.02 -6.33
CA GLY A 21 27.85 -1.01 -6.78
C GLY A 21 27.27 -2.10 -7.70
N LEU A 22 26.13 -1.84 -8.34
CA LEU A 22 25.46 -2.78 -9.24
C LEU A 22 25.89 -2.54 -10.69
N LYS A 23 25.93 -3.62 -11.48
CA LYS A 23 26.20 -3.53 -12.91
C LYS A 23 24.91 -3.16 -13.66
N PRO A 24 24.87 -2.02 -14.38
CA PRO A 24 23.68 -1.62 -15.11
C PRO A 24 23.43 -2.46 -16.37
N LEU A 25 24.45 -3.15 -16.90
CA LEU A 25 24.31 -4.01 -18.07
C LEU A 25 25.28 -5.21 -18.01
N PRO A 26 24.82 -6.45 -18.29
CA PRO A 26 23.43 -6.88 -18.24
C PRO A 26 22.92 -6.85 -16.79
N ALA A 27 21.86 -6.07 -16.52
CA ALA A 27 21.25 -6.06 -15.21
C ALA A 27 20.55 -7.41 -14.93
N ASN A 28 20.64 -7.86 -13.68
CA ASN A 28 19.85 -8.97 -13.23
C ASN A 28 18.38 -8.53 -13.10
N PRO A 29 17.38 -9.37 -13.44
CA PRO A 29 15.96 -9.05 -13.21
C PRO A 29 15.63 -8.54 -11.80
N TRP A 30 16.29 -9.05 -10.75
CA TRP A 30 16.08 -8.53 -9.40
C TRP A 30 16.51 -7.06 -9.25
N THR A 31 17.55 -6.63 -9.97
CA THR A 31 18.02 -5.23 -9.96
C THR A 31 16.98 -4.29 -10.55
N VAL A 32 16.34 -4.71 -11.64
CA VAL A 32 15.26 -3.93 -12.27
C VAL A 32 14.03 -3.87 -11.38
N ALA A 33 13.67 -4.98 -10.72
CA ALA A 33 12.58 -4.99 -9.76
C ALA A 33 12.86 -4.12 -8.51
N ALA A 34 14.08 -4.18 -7.98
CA ALA A 34 14.51 -3.33 -6.87
C ALA A 34 14.46 -1.85 -7.26
N TYR A 35 14.87 -1.50 -8.48
CA TYR A 35 14.75 -0.14 -9.00
C TYR A 35 13.28 0.29 -9.15
N ALA A 36 12.41 -0.58 -9.69
CA ALA A 36 10.98 -0.30 -9.81
C ALA A 36 10.35 0.01 -8.44
N ARG A 37 10.71 -0.75 -7.40
CA ARG A 37 10.27 -0.49 -6.02
C ARG A 37 10.83 0.80 -5.44
N TRP A 38 12.07 1.16 -5.77
CA TRP A 38 12.64 2.45 -5.37
C TRP A 38 11.90 3.63 -6.03
N CYS A 39 11.49 3.49 -7.30
CA CYS A 39 10.72 4.51 -8.01
C CYS A 39 9.30 4.74 -7.46
N GLU A 40 8.72 3.78 -6.73
CA GLU A 40 7.38 3.86 -6.14
C GLU A 40 7.18 5.12 -5.29
N THR A 41 8.22 5.56 -4.59
CA THR A 41 8.17 6.74 -3.72
C THR A 41 8.09 8.08 -4.47
N HIS A 42 8.48 8.11 -5.76
CA HIS A 42 8.62 9.35 -6.53
C HIS A 42 7.73 9.38 -7.79
N HIS A 43 7.23 8.23 -8.23
CA HIS A 43 6.59 8.08 -9.52
C HIS A 43 5.32 7.23 -9.44
N ARG A 44 4.30 7.63 -10.21
CA ARG A 44 3.10 6.80 -10.41
C ARG A 44 3.44 5.52 -11.18
N TYR A 45 2.66 4.48 -10.94
CA TYR A 45 2.78 3.15 -11.56
C TYR A 45 2.99 3.21 -13.08
N GLN A 46 2.17 3.98 -13.80
CA GLN A 46 2.30 4.13 -15.26
C GLN A 46 3.67 4.66 -15.69
N THR A 47 4.22 5.60 -14.92
CA THR A 47 5.57 6.14 -15.16
C THR A 47 6.63 5.07 -14.90
N ILE A 48 6.49 4.29 -13.83
CA ILE A 48 7.41 3.18 -13.49
C ILE A 48 7.43 2.13 -14.61
N VAL A 49 6.26 1.75 -15.13
CA VAL A 49 6.15 0.82 -16.27
C VAL A 49 6.88 1.36 -17.50
N ASN A 50 6.74 2.66 -17.80
CA ASN A 50 7.44 3.29 -18.92
C ASN A 50 8.96 3.34 -18.70
N ILE A 51 9.43 3.60 -17.48
CA ILE A 51 10.84 3.55 -17.11
C ILE A 51 11.40 2.12 -17.31
N VAL A 52 10.70 1.10 -16.82
CA VAL A 52 11.12 -0.31 -16.97
C VAL A 52 11.16 -0.70 -18.46
N LYS A 53 10.19 -0.28 -19.26
CA LYS A 53 10.20 -0.47 -20.73
C LYS A 53 11.40 0.22 -21.38
N ALA A 54 11.75 1.44 -20.97
CA ALA A 54 12.92 2.16 -21.47
C ALA A 54 14.22 1.41 -21.15
N ILE A 55 14.37 0.91 -19.92
CA ILE A 55 15.50 0.09 -19.49
C ILE A 55 15.58 -1.20 -20.32
N ALA A 56 14.45 -1.87 -20.54
CA ALA A 56 14.41 -3.10 -21.33
C ALA A 56 14.79 -2.88 -22.80
N LYS A 57 14.41 -1.74 -23.40
CA LYS A 57 14.84 -1.38 -24.75
C LYS A 57 16.36 -1.24 -24.86
N GLU A 58 17.02 -0.60 -23.88
CA GLU A 58 18.48 -0.51 -23.85
C GLU A 58 19.16 -1.87 -23.66
N HIS A 59 18.56 -2.74 -22.85
CA HIS A 59 19.04 -4.12 -22.69
C HIS A 59 18.89 -4.94 -23.97
N MET A 60 17.79 -4.77 -24.70
CA MET A 60 17.61 -5.39 -26.02
C MET A 60 18.69 -4.93 -27.01
N ARG A 61 18.96 -3.62 -27.05
CA ARG A 61 19.94 -3.02 -27.95
C ARG A 61 21.37 -3.52 -27.70
N LYS A 62 21.75 -3.69 -26.43
CA LYS A 62 23.16 -4.01 -26.07
C LYS A 62 23.43 -5.47 -25.69
N SER A 63 22.46 -6.17 -25.12
CA SER A 63 22.66 -7.51 -24.50
C SER A 63 21.70 -8.58 -25.03
N ARG A 64 20.71 -8.24 -25.86
CA ARG A 64 19.60 -9.11 -26.31
C ARG A 64 18.73 -9.71 -25.18
N LYS A 65 19.07 -9.49 -23.91
CA LYS A 65 18.28 -9.92 -22.75
C LYS A 65 17.13 -8.95 -22.50
N ARG A 66 16.00 -9.48 -22.04
CA ARG A 66 14.77 -8.74 -21.76
C ARG A 66 14.39 -8.86 -20.28
N PRO A 67 14.86 -7.94 -19.43
CA PRO A 67 14.56 -8.01 -17.99
C PRO A 67 13.09 -7.71 -17.67
N ASP A 68 12.36 -7.03 -18.57
CA ASP A 68 10.94 -6.68 -18.41
C ASP A 68 10.02 -7.90 -18.34
N ARG A 69 10.30 -8.95 -19.11
CA ARG A 69 9.47 -10.16 -19.21
C ARG A 69 9.72 -11.15 -18.07
N HIS A 70 10.67 -10.86 -17.18
CA HIS A 70 11.01 -11.77 -16.10
C HIS A 70 9.90 -11.74 -15.02
N PRO A 71 9.44 -12.92 -14.52
CA PRO A 71 8.29 -13.00 -13.62
C PRO A 71 8.47 -12.19 -12.33
N LEU A 72 9.70 -12.06 -11.84
CA LEU A 72 10.02 -11.23 -10.67
C LEU A 72 9.70 -9.75 -10.91
N VAL A 73 10.04 -9.22 -12.09
CA VAL A 73 9.75 -7.82 -12.45
C VAL A 73 8.25 -7.63 -12.62
N THR A 74 7.57 -8.54 -13.32
CA THR A 74 6.11 -8.51 -13.50
C THR A 74 5.37 -8.56 -12.16
N ARG A 75 5.73 -9.49 -11.27
CA ARG A 75 5.15 -9.60 -9.92
C ARG A 75 5.35 -8.31 -9.12
N THR A 76 6.54 -7.71 -9.21
CA THR A 76 6.83 -6.46 -8.51
C THR A 76 5.99 -5.30 -9.04
N LEU A 77 5.85 -5.17 -10.37
CA LEU A 77 4.99 -4.17 -10.98
C LEU A 77 3.52 -4.35 -10.57
N ASN A 78 3.02 -5.58 -10.54
CA ASN A 78 1.65 -5.87 -10.09
C ASN A 78 1.44 -5.46 -8.62
N LEU A 79 2.39 -5.76 -7.74
CA LEU A 79 2.33 -5.33 -6.34
C LEU A 79 2.39 -3.81 -6.15
N ILE A 80 3.04 -3.09 -7.07
CA ILE A 80 3.04 -1.62 -7.06
C ILE A 80 1.69 -1.08 -7.57
N ALA A 81 1.13 -1.70 -8.62
CA ALA A 81 -0.19 -1.34 -9.14
C ALA A 81 -1.27 -1.48 -8.07
N GLN A 82 -1.31 -2.63 -7.38
CA GLN A 82 -2.27 -2.90 -6.32
C GLN A 82 -2.17 -1.88 -5.18
N ARG A 83 -0.96 -1.60 -4.69
CA ARG A 83 -0.76 -0.61 -3.62
C ARG A 83 -1.20 0.79 -4.03
N GLN A 84 -1.00 1.17 -5.28
CA GLN A 84 -1.44 2.48 -5.76
C GLN A 84 -2.97 2.54 -5.88
N GLU A 85 -3.62 1.46 -6.30
CA GLU A 85 -5.08 1.37 -6.35
C GLU A 85 -5.68 1.47 -4.95
N GLU A 86 -5.17 0.71 -3.98
CA GLU A 86 -5.56 0.79 -2.57
C GLU A 86 -5.41 2.22 -2.04
N GLN A 87 -4.29 2.89 -2.32
CA GLN A 87 -4.06 4.29 -1.92
C GLN A 87 -5.04 5.28 -2.55
N GLU A 88 -5.40 5.11 -3.83
CA GLU A 88 -6.34 6.01 -4.49
C GLU A 88 -7.78 5.76 -3.99
N ILE A 89 -8.14 4.51 -3.67
CA ILE A 89 -9.41 4.17 -3.00
C ILE A 89 -9.47 4.81 -1.61
N ASP A 90 -8.44 4.60 -0.77
CA ASP A 90 -8.36 5.17 0.57
C ASP A 90 -8.41 6.70 0.52
N LYS A 91 -7.72 7.32 -0.44
CA LYS A 91 -7.76 8.77 -0.64
C LYS A 91 -9.15 9.26 -1.06
N THR A 92 -9.84 8.51 -1.91
CA THR A 92 -11.20 8.84 -2.34
C THR A 92 -12.17 8.72 -1.18
N GLN A 93 -12.06 7.67 -0.37
CA GLN A 93 -12.84 7.49 0.85
C GLN A 93 -12.55 8.56 1.90
N ALA A 94 -11.28 8.93 2.10
CA ALA A 94 -10.90 9.99 3.03
C ALA A 94 -11.35 11.39 2.55
N ALA A 95 -11.45 11.60 1.24
CA ALA A 95 -11.96 12.84 0.65
C ALA A 95 -13.50 12.90 0.61
N ALA A 96 -14.19 11.77 0.75
CA ALA A 96 -15.64 11.71 0.85
C ALA A 96 -16.07 12.26 2.21
N LEU A 97 -16.32 13.57 2.27
CA LEU A 97 -16.83 14.26 3.48
C LEU A 97 -18.21 13.77 3.89
N PHE A 98 -18.99 13.27 2.93
CA PHE A 98 -20.33 12.75 3.12
C PHE A 98 -20.36 11.33 2.58
N ARG A 99 -21.13 10.47 3.25
CA ARG A 99 -21.36 9.12 2.76
C ARG A 99 -22.54 9.15 1.79
N GLU A 100 -22.53 8.29 0.78
CA GLU A 100 -23.65 8.23 -0.18
C GLU A 100 -24.98 7.85 0.50
N GLU A 101 -24.91 7.12 1.61
CA GLU A 101 -26.06 6.82 2.48
C GLU A 101 -26.73 8.05 3.11
N ASP A 102 -26.01 9.18 3.27
CA ASP A 102 -26.56 10.41 3.84
C ASP A 102 -27.56 11.11 2.91
N PHE A 103 -27.43 10.91 1.59
CA PHE A 103 -28.29 11.53 0.58
C PHE A 103 -29.41 10.62 0.06
N THR A 104 -29.38 9.33 0.42
CA THR A 104 -30.38 8.34 -0.02
C THR A 104 -31.43 8.02 1.05
N ALA A 105 -31.32 8.63 2.24
CA ALA A 105 -32.39 8.60 3.23
C ALA A 105 -33.63 9.32 2.66
N ALA A 106 -34.58 8.53 2.15
CA ALA A 106 -35.95 9.00 1.95
C ALA A 106 -36.44 9.62 3.28
N PRO A 107 -37.14 10.77 3.26
CA PRO A 107 -37.62 11.39 4.49
C PRO A 107 -38.40 10.34 5.28
N PRO A 108 -38.17 10.18 6.60
CA PRO A 108 -38.95 9.25 7.39
C PRO A 108 -40.41 9.66 7.22
N ALA A 109 -41.19 8.78 6.60
CA ALA A 109 -42.62 8.98 6.45
C ALA A 109 -43.23 9.07 7.86
N LYS A 110 -43.55 10.30 8.27
CA LYS A 110 -44.39 10.65 9.43
C LYS A 110 -43.99 9.97 10.75
N ALA A 111 -43.04 10.58 11.46
CA ALA A 111 -42.92 10.41 12.91
C ALA A 111 -43.74 11.48 13.64
N GLU A 112 -45.06 11.43 13.50
CA GLU A 112 -45.99 12.03 14.47
C GLU A 112 -46.61 10.87 15.25
N THR A 113 -46.01 10.56 16.40
CA THR A 113 -46.48 9.75 17.57
C THR A 113 -45.41 8.76 18.03
N GLU A 114 -44.38 9.23 18.73
CA GLU A 114 -43.57 8.38 19.63
C GLU A 114 -42.60 9.23 20.49
N ALA A 115 -43.10 10.36 21.02
CA ALA A 115 -42.31 11.20 21.93
C ALA A 115 -42.32 10.71 23.41
N GLU A 116 -43.03 9.62 23.75
CA GLU A 116 -43.19 9.19 25.15
C GLU A 116 -42.54 7.84 25.53
N ALA A 117 -42.01 7.06 24.60
CA ALA A 117 -41.43 5.74 24.91
C ALA A 117 -39.90 5.72 25.13
N THR A 118 -39.18 6.81 24.86
CA THR A 118 -37.70 6.83 24.77
C THR A 118 -36.97 7.17 26.07
N ALA A 119 -37.68 7.57 27.13
CA ALA A 119 -37.05 7.85 28.43
C ALA A 119 -36.64 6.58 29.20
N ALA A 120 -37.42 5.50 29.13
CA ALA A 120 -37.16 4.26 29.87
C ALA A 120 -36.05 3.38 29.23
N SER A 121 -35.89 3.44 27.90
CA SER A 121 -34.88 2.65 27.17
C SER A 121 -33.46 3.23 27.30
N ARG A 122 -33.34 4.54 27.55
CA ARG A 122 -32.05 5.24 27.68
C ARG A 122 -31.27 4.81 28.93
N VAL A 123 -31.95 4.48 30.03
CA VAL A 123 -31.31 4.06 31.28
C VAL A 123 -30.74 2.63 31.18
N GLN A 124 -31.38 1.75 30.41
CA GLN A 124 -30.93 0.36 30.30
C GLN A 124 -29.71 0.18 29.36
N ARG A 125 -29.52 1.08 28.39
CA ARG A 125 -28.39 1.01 27.44
C ARG A 125 -27.06 1.48 28.04
N GLU A 126 -27.09 2.41 29.00
CA GLU A 126 -25.87 2.89 29.68
C GLU A 126 -25.26 1.86 30.65
N VAL A 127 -26.06 0.97 31.23
CA VAL A 127 -25.55 -0.09 32.12
C VAL A 127 -24.86 -1.21 31.32
N GLN A 128 -25.30 -1.48 30.08
CA GLN A 128 -24.70 -2.52 29.23
C GLN A 128 -23.38 -2.11 28.58
N THR A 129 -23.16 -0.82 28.27
CA THR A 129 -21.90 -0.37 27.66
C THR A 129 -20.73 -0.42 28.66
N ARG A 130 -20.99 -0.15 29.95
CA ARG A 130 -19.95 -0.12 30.99
C ARG A 130 -19.37 -1.50 31.34
N THR A 131 -20.15 -2.57 31.17
CA THR A 131 -19.68 -3.96 31.41
C THR A 131 -18.94 -4.55 30.21
N GLN A 132 -19.25 -4.11 28.98
CA GLN A 132 -18.57 -4.57 27.77
C GLN A 132 -17.17 -3.98 27.60
N ASP A 133 -16.97 -2.70 27.94
CA ASP A 133 -15.64 -2.07 27.90
C ASP A 133 -14.65 -2.67 28.91
N ALA A 134 -15.13 -3.09 30.09
CA ALA A 134 -14.32 -3.80 31.08
C ALA A 134 -13.85 -5.18 30.58
N ALA A 135 -14.69 -5.90 29.82
CA ALA A 135 -14.33 -7.19 29.25
C ALA A 135 -13.35 -7.07 28.06
N GLN A 136 -13.40 -5.96 27.31
CA GLN A 136 -12.55 -5.75 26.14
C GLN A 136 -11.12 -5.30 26.51
N GLY A 137 -10.95 -4.61 27.64
CA GLY A 137 -9.64 -4.25 28.20
C GLY A 137 -8.79 -5.45 28.63
N ILE A 138 -9.42 -6.51 29.16
CA ILE A 138 -8.73 -7.73 29.63
C ILE A 138 -8.14 -8.53 28.45
N ARG A 139 -8.77 -8.50 27.27
CA ARG A 139 -8.32 -9.25 26.09
C ARG A 139 -7.06 -8.69 25.41
N ARG A 140 -6.65 -7.45 25.74
CA ARG A 140 -5.43 -6.83 25.21
C ARG A 140 -4.14 -7.19 25.96
N ALA A 141 -4.24 -7.88 27.11
CA ALA A 141 -3.09 -8.13 27.99
C ALA A 141 -2.37 -9.48 27.77
N LEU A 142 -2.89 -10.40 26.97
CA LEU A 142 -2.28 -11.74 26.80
C LEU A 142 -1.94 -12.02 25.33
N ARG A 143 -0.68 -11.75 24.93
CA ARG A 143 -0.13 -12.29 23.68
C ARG A 143 0.22 -13.76 23.91
N ALA A 144 -0.24 -14.64 23.03
CA ALA A 144 -0.04 -16.10 23.14
C ALA A 144 1.42 -16.57 22.86
N THR A 145 2.30 -15.70 22.36
CA THR A 145 3.71 -16.04 22.13
C THR A 145 4.66 -14.98 22.72
N PRO A 146 5.59 -15.36 23.62
CA PRO A 146 6.60 -14.45 24.12
C PRO A 146 7.66 -14.14 23.05
N LYS A 147 8.25 -12.95 23.11
CA LYS A 147 9.30 -12.51 22.19
C LYS A 147 10.61 -13.22 22.54
N LEU A 148 11.02 -14.19 21.73
CA LEU A 148 12.31 -14.89 21.90
C LEU A 148 13.47 -13.94 21.57
N VAL A 149 14.32 -13.68 22.56
CA VAL A 149 15.60 -12.97 22.39
C VAL A 149 16.69 -14.03 22.31
N SER A 150 17.47 -14.06 21.22
CA SER A 150 18.63 -14.94 21.11
C SER A 150 19.82 -14.33 21.87
N ARG A 151 20.50 -15.14 22.69
CA ARG A 151 21.77 -14.77 23.31
C ARG A 151 22.91 -15.13 22.35
N ARG A 152 23.86 -14.20 22.14
CA ARG A 152 25.14 -14.48 21.47
C ARG A 152 25.89 -15.56 22.26
N PRO A 153 26.44 -16.60 21.63
CA PRO A 153 27.42 -17.46 22.30
C PRO A 153 28.68 -16.64 22.59
N SER A 154 29.09 -16.64 23.86
CA SER A 154 30.39 -16.17 24.31
C SER A 154 31.49 -17.07 23.75
N MET A 155 32.56 -16.47 23.25
CA MET A 155 33.75 -17.20 22.80
C MET A 155 34.52 -17.73 24.00
N THR A 156 34.79 -19.03 23.99
CA THR A 156 35.86 -19.71 24.73
C THR A 156 36.30 -20.89 23.90
#